data_AF-A0A1I1KWV2-F1
#
_entry.id   AF-A0A1I1KWV2-F1
#
_cell.length_a   1.000
_cell.length_b   1.000
_cell.length_c   1.000
_cell.angle_alpha   90.00
_cell.angle_beta   90.00
_cell.angle_gamma   90.00
#
_symmetry.space_group_name_H-M   'P 1'
#
loop_
_entity.id
_entity.type
_entity.pdbx_description
1 polymer ?
#
loop_
_entity_poly.entity_id
_entity_poly.type
_entity_poly.pdbx_seq_one_letter_code
_entity_poly.pdbx_strand_id
1 'polypeptide(L)'
;MSAKDFEEEFKKEFKEGGYEPSEDKKDEYTIGEMHKTNKGRVFEAAAGGRVVLCGANAYEQKYYFNPLFRQVPESIKKELNIISVLFTQEAGGIFTIVFEEDGTISIETNADEEDITYDEITAGLLVGEVRRKRQDLFEALGLYYRIYVLHENPADILGEEE
;
A
#
# COMPACT_ATOMS: atom_id res chain seq x y z
N MET A 1 -11.61 -12.26 7.19
CA MET A 1 -10.47 -12.30 8.14
C MET A 1 -9.98 -10.87 8.30
N SER A 2 -9.77 -10.35 9.51
CA SER A 2 -9.31 -8.96 9.65
C SER A 2 -7.81 -8.86 9.32
N ALA A 3 -7.32 -7.66 8.96
CA ALA A 3 -5.89 -7.44 8.75
C ALA A 3 -5.04 -7.84 9.98
N LYS A 4 -5.63 -7.79 11.18
CA LYS A 4 -4.99 -8.25 12.43
C LYS A 4 -4.92 -9.77 12.52
N ASP A 5 -5.98 -10.46 12.11
CA ASP A 5 -6.00 -11.93 12.09
C ASP A 5 -5.01 -12.47 11.05
N PHE A 6 -4.91 -11.82 9.88
CA PHE A 6 -3.90 -12.11 8.86
C PHE A 6 -2.48 -11.88 9.37
N GLU A 7 -2.25 -10.78 10.09
CA GLU A 7 -0.94 -10.50 10.68
C GLU A 7 -0.53 -11.51 11.76
N GLU A 8 -1.47 -12.00 12.57
CA GLU A 8 -1.21 -13.05 13.56
C GLU A 8 -0.94 -14.41 12.91
N GLU A 9 -1.72 -14.80 11.90
CA GLU A 9 -1.54 -16.06 11.18
C GLU A 9 -0.23 -16.08 10.40
N PHE A 10 0.12 -14.96 9.75
CA PHE A 10 1.41 -14.77 9.08
C PHE A 10 2.60 -14.82 10.06
N LYS A 11 2.48 -14.23 11.27
CA LYS A 11 3.54 -14.33 12.28
C LYS A 11 3.72 -15.77 12.80
N LYS A 12 2.63 -16.54 12.87
CA LYS A 12 2.63 -17.92 13.33
C LYS A 12 3.28 -18.86 12.30
N GLU A 13 2.86 -18.75 11.04
CA GLU A 13 3.34 -19.60 9.95
C GLU A 13 4.86 -19.44 9.69
N PHE A 14 5.39 -18.23 9.85
CA PHE A 14 6.80 -17.94 9.57
C PHE A 14 7.74 -18.08 10.78
N LYS A 15 7.24 -18.10 12.03
CA LYS A 15 8.05 -18.43 13.21
C LYS A 15 8.28 -19.94 13.37
N GLU A 16 7.33 -20.77 12.93
CA GLU A 16 7.47 -22.23 12.98
C GLU A 16 8.38 -22.79 11.86
N GLY A 17 8.60 -22.03 10.78
CA GLY A 17 9.41 -22.42 9.62
C GLY A 17 10.94 -22.25 9.75
N GLY A 18 11.48 -21.85 10.90
CA GLY A 18 12.92 -21.85 11.17
C GLY A 18 13.75 -20.73 10.53
N TYR A 19 13.15 -19.61 10.13
CA TYR A 19 13.88 -18.41 9.70
C TYR A 19 14.21 -17.53 10.92
N GLU A 20 15.42 -17.65 11.46
CA GLU A 20 15.97 -16.71 12.45
C GLU A 20 16.82 -15.63 11.74
N PRO A 21 16.44 -14.34 11.78
CA PRO A 21 17.26 -13.27 11.25
C PRO A 21 18.54 -13.12 12.09
N SER A 22 19.70 -13.01 11.44
CA SER A 22 21.00 -12.72 12.06
C SER A 22 20.97 -11.42 12.87
N GLU A 23 21.66 -11.40 14.02
CA GLU A 23 21.60 -10.29 15.00
C GLU A 23 21.95 -8.92 14.43
N ASP A 24 22.79 -8.86 13.38
CA ASP A 24 23.17 -7.63 12.67
C ASP A 24 22.06 -7.01 11.81
N LYS A 25 20.91 -7.69 11.62
CA LYS A 25 19.74 -7.17 10.91
C LYS A 25 18.59 -6.76 11.84
N LYS A 26 18.74 -6.89 13.16
CA LYS A 26 17.68 -6.51 14.13
C LYS A 26 17.27 -5.04 14.00
N ASP A 27 18.20 -4.16 13.62
CA ASP A 27 17.93 -2.72 13.43
C ASP A 27 17.19 -2.41 12.11
N GLU A 28 17.22 -3.32 11.13
CA GLU A 28 16.50 -3.20 9.84
C GLU A 28 15.04 -3.72 9.96
N TYR A 29 14.73 -4.46 11.02
CA TYR A 29 13.41 -5.00 11.35
C TYR A 29 12.82 -4.45 12.65
N THR A 30 13.50 -3.51 13.31
CA THR A 30 12.86 -2.75 14.36
C THR A 30 11.82 -1.89 13.64
N ILE A 31 10.54 -2.19 13.85
CA ILE A 31 9.45 -1.27 13.56
C ILE A 31 9.84 -0.03 14.36
N GLY A 32 10.47 0.95 13.69
CA GLY A 32 10.72 2.24 14.31
C GLY A 32 9.37 2.68 14.82
N GLU A 33 9.24 2.81 16.14
CA GLU A 33 8.05 3.37 16.73
C GLU A 33 7.73 4.61 15.90
N MET A 34 6.53 4.61 15.32
CA MET A 34 6.05 5.71 14.51
C MET A 34 6.25 6.97 15.32
N HIS A 35 7.26 7.78 14.96
CA HIS A 35 7.29 9.15 15.40
C HIS A 35 6.08 9.78 14.74
N LYS A 36 4.99 9.85 15.52
CA LYS A 36 3.76 10.57 15.24
C LYS A 36 4.17 11.92 14.69
N THR A 37 4.18 12.04 13.38
CA THR A 37 4.26 13.32 12.74
C THR A 37 2.93 14.01 12.98
N ASN A 38 2.99 15.30 13.28
CA ASN A 38 1.84 16.07 13.70
C ASN A 38 0.71 15.91 12.66
N LYS A 39 -0.45 15.44 13.13
CA LYS A 39 -1.65 14.96 12.40
C LYS A 39 -1.65 13.49 11.93
N GLY A 40 -1.19 12.57 12.78
CA GLY A 40 -1.26 11.12 12.56
C GLY A 40 -2.65 10.54 12.28
N ARG A 41 -3.07 10.51 11.00
CA ARG A 41 -4.29 9.80 10.55
C ARG A 41 -4.22 9.10 9.20
N VAL A 42 -3.18 9.24 8.38
CA VAL A 42 -3.29 8.83 6.96
C VAL A 42 -2.82 7.40 6.67
N PHE A 43 -1.97 6.83 7.52
CA PHE A 43 -1.41 5.49 7.30
C PHE A 43 -1.80 4.45 8.36
N GLU A 44 -2.59 4.85 9.37
CA GLU A 44 -3.21 3.87 10.28
C GLU A 44 -4.26 3.10 9.49
N ALA A 45 -3.87 1.89 9.07
CA ALA A 45 -4.71 0.75 8.72
C ALA A 45 -6.12 1.14 8.29
N ALA A 46 -6.31 1.29 6.98
CA ALA A 46 -7.57 1.74 6.39
C ALA A 46 -8.77 1.08 7.09
N ALA A 47 -9.47 1.89 7.88
CA ALA A 47 -10.55 1.42 8.74
C ALA A 47 -11.72 0.95 7.86
N GLY A 48 -12.30 -0.21 8.19
CA GLY A 48 -13.36 -0.84 7.39
C GLY A 48 -12.83 -1.77 6.29
N GLY A 49 -11.96 -2.72 6.67
CA GLY A 49 -11.53 -3.84 5.82
C GLY A 49 -10.56 -3.53 4.67
N ARG A 50 -10.26 -2.26 4.45
CA ARG A 50 -9.30 -1.78 3.46
C ARG A 50 -7.86 -1.93 3.98
N VAL A 51 -6.88 -2.05 3.10
CA VAL A 51 -5.46 -2.18 3.48
C VAL A 51 -4.57 -1.29 2.63
N VAL A 52 -3.79 -0.41 3.26
CA VAL A 52 -2.83 0.46 2.54
C VAL A 52 -1.69 -0.40 1.98
N LEU A 53 -1.45 -0.33 0.67
CA LEU A 53 -0.32 -0.98 0.00
C LEU A 53 0.94 -0.13 0.13
N CYS A 54 0.87 1.14 -0.27
CA CYS A 54 1.98 2.08 -0.19
C CYS A 54 1.47 3.52 -0.25
N GLY A 55 2.36 4.46 0.03
CA GLY A 55 2.06 5.87 -0.14
C GLY A 55 3.28 6.76 0.02
N ALA A 56 3.13 8.03 -0.38
CA ALA A 56 4.13 9.06 -0.22
C ALA A 56 3.51 10.29 0.46
N ASN A 57 4.33 11.01 1.21
CA ASN A 57 3.95 12.23 1.90
C ASN A 57 4.90 13.36 1.46
N ALA A 58 4.37 14.38 0.77
CA ALA A 58 5.13 15.52 0.30
C ALA A 58 5.73 16.36 1.44
N TYR A 59 4.99 16.51 2.55
CA TYR A 59 5.38 17.33 3.69
C TYR A 59 6.59 16.77 4.43
N GLU A 60 6.66 15.44 4.52
CA GLU A 60 7.77 14.74 5.17
C GLU A 60 8.84 14.24 4.21
N GLN A 61 8.56 14.27 2.91
CA GLN A 61 9.41 13.69 1.87
C GLN A 61 9.72 12.22 2.14
N LYS A 62 8.70 11.48 2.59
CA LYS A 62 8.82 10.06 2.92
C LYS A 62 7.93 9.21 2.05
N TYR A 63 8.43 8.02 1.76
CA TYR A 63 7.69 6.94 1.14
C TYR A 63 7.54 5.78 2.12
N TYR A 64 6.37 5.15 2.08
CA TYR A 64 6.04 3.97 2.86
C TYR A 64 5.54 2.87 1.93
N PHE A 65 6.01 1.64 2.17
CA PHE A 65 5.47 0.43 1.57
C PHE A 65 5.09 -0.52 2.70
N ASN A 66 3.91 -1.12 2.61
CA ASN A 66 3.39 -1.96 3.68
C ASN A 66 4.13 -3.32 3.72
N PRO A 67 4.79 -3.66 4.85
CA PRO A 67 5.55 -4.91 5.00
C PRO A 67 4.72 -6.18 4.81
N LEU A 68 3.40 -6.13 4.96
CA LEU A 68 2.50 -7.26 4.68
C LEU A 68 2.69 -7.78 3.25
N PHE A 69 3.00 -6.88 2.31
CA PHE A 69 3.17 -7.20 0.89
C PHE A 69 4.64 -7.39 0.50
N ARG A 70 5.51 -7.80 1.45
CA ARG A 70 6.94 -8.00 1.20
C ARG A 70 7.25 -9.00 0.07
N GLN A 71 6.31 -9.90 -0.23
CA GLN A 71 6.45 -10.91 -1.29
C GLN A 71 6.23 -10.33 -2.70
N VAL A 72 5.68 -9.12 -2.83
CA VAL A 72 5.57 -8.43 -4.11
C VAL A 72 6.97 -8.25 -4.73
N PRO A 73 7.15 -8.53 -6.04
CA PRO A 73 8.43 -8.35 -6.73
C PRO A 73 9.03 -6.95 -6.57
N GLU A 74 10.36 -6.89 -6.47
CA GLU A 74 11.07 -5.63 -6.25
C GLU A 74 10.88 -4.62 -7.40
N SER A 75 10.73 -5.10 -8.63
CA SER A 75 10.40 -4.25 -9.79
C SER A 75 9.09 -3.49 -9.59
N ILE A 76 8.06 -4.17 -9.07
CA ILE A 76 6.76 -3.58 -8.78
C ILE A 76 6.86 -2.60 -7.61
N LYS A 77 7.56 -2.96 -6.53
CA LYS A 77 7.78 -2.04 -5.39
C LYS A 77 8.47 -0.75 -5.83
N LYS A 78 9.49 -0.87 -6.68
CA LYS A 78 10.20 0.28 -7.23
C LYS A 78 9.30 1.15 -8.11
N GLU A 79 8.47 0.52 -8.94
CA GLU A 79 7.50 1.23 -9.78
C GLU A 79 6.47 1.99 -8.94
N LEU A 80 5.89 1.35 -7.91
CA LEU A 80 4.96 1.98 -6.96
C LEU A 80 5.62 3.14 -6.20
N ASN A 81 6.89 2.99 -5.81
CA ASN A 81 7.66 4.06 -5.17
C ASN A 81 7.83 5.26 -6.10
N ILE A 82 8.26 5.03 -7.34
CA ILE A 82 8.44 6.08 -8.34
C ILE A 82 7.11 6.82 -8.58
N ILE A 83 6.02 6.09 -8.78
CA ILE A 83 4.68 6.68 -8.97
C ILE A 83 4.30 7.55 -7.78
N SER A 84 4.42 7.02 -6.56
CA SER A 84 3.99 7.71 -5.35
C SER A 84 4.79 9.00 -5.12
N VAL A 85 6.12 8.93 -5.27
CA VAL A 85 6.99 10.09 -5.08
C VAL A 85 6.75 11.14 -6.16
N LEU A 86 6.72 10.76 -7.43
CA LEU A 86 6.46 11.70 -8.53
C LEU A 86 5.10 12.38 -8.38
N PHE A 87 4.07 11.62 -7.98
CA PHE A 87 2.75 12.19 -7.71
C PHE A 87 2.85 13.33 -6.68
N THR A 88 3.43 13.04 -5.51
CA THR A 88 3.54 14.03 -4.43
C THR A 88 4.47 15.20 -4.73
N GLN A 89 5.42 15.02 -5.65
CA GLN A 89 6.28 16.11 -6.13
C GLN A 89 5.53 17.09 -7.02
N GLU A 90 4.61 16.58 -7.85
CA GLU A 90 3.84 17.40 -8.80
C GLU A 90 2.61 18.03 -8.14
N ALA A 91 1.87 17.26 -7.33
CA ALA A 91 0.60 17.69 -6.74
C ALA A 91 0.69 18.15 -5.28
N GLY A 92 1.78 17.84 -4.56
CA GLY A 92 1.85 18.02 -3.11
C GLY A 92 1.04 16.96 -2.34
N GLY A 93 0.72 17.27 -1.07
CA GLY A 93 -0.16 16.43 -0.25
C GLY A 93 0.40 15.03 0.08
N ILE A 94 -0.53 14.13 0.38
CA ILE A 94 -0.30 12.73 0.69
C ILE A 94 -1.00 11.89 -0.36
N PHE A 95 -0.28 10.93 -0.92
CA PHE A 95 -0.78 9.98 -1.91
C PHE A 95 -0.74 8.57 -1.35
N THR A 96 -1.81 7.81 -1.50
CA THR A 96 -1.91 6.43 -1.00
C THR A 96 -2.56 5.52 -2.02
N ILE A 97 -2.03 4.30 -2.12
CA ILE A 97 -2.62 3.19 -2.87
C ILE A 97 -3.14 2.19 -1.85
N VAL A 98 -4.41 1.82 -1.99
CA VAL A 98 -5.16 1.05 -0.99
C VAL A 98 -5.86 -0.11 -1.69
N PHE A 99 -5.80 -1.30 -1.08
CA PHE A 99 -6.66 -2.42 -1.42
C PHE A 99 -8.02 -2.26 -0.74
N GLU A 100 -9.07 -2.38 -1.54
CA GLU A 100 -10.45 -2.43 -1.08
C GLU A 100 -10.81 -3.84 -0.56
N GLU A 101 -11.96 -3.95 0.12
CA GLU A 101 -12.44 -5.23 0.66
C GLU A 101 -12.70 -6.28 -0.43
N ASP A 102 -13.07 -5.84 -1.64
CA ASP A 102 -13.30 -6.67 -2.83
C ASP A 102 -12.00 -7.01 -3.59
N GLY A 103 -10.86 -6.53 -3.09
CA GLY A 103 -9.54 -6.69 -3.68
C GLY A 103 -9.26 -5.82 -4.90
N THR A 104 -10.13 -4.86 -5.21
CA THR A 104 -9.80 -3.78 -6.15
C THR A 104 -8.82 -2.78 -5.51
N ILE A 105 -8.23 -1.92 -6.34
CA ILE A 105 -7.30 -0.89 -5.89
C ILE A 105 -7.92 0.49 -6.03
N SER A 106 -7.83 1.26 -4.95
CA SER A 106 -8.11 2.68 -4.92
C SER A 106 -6.84 3.49 -4.76
N ILE A 107 -6.83 4.63 -5.44
CA ILE A 107 -5.85 5.68 -5.25
C ILE A 107 -6.55 6.81 -4.50
N GLU A 108 -5.94 7.23 -3.40
CA GLU A 108 -6.42 8.31 -2.56
C GLU A 108 -5.37 9.40 -2.43
N THR A 109 -5.88 10.61 -2.25
CA THR A 109 -5.10 11.82 -2.06
C THR A 109 -5.66 12.59 -0.89
N ASN A 110 -4.80 13.09 -0.02
CA ASN A 110 -5.19 13.82 1.17
C ASN A 110 -4.24 15.00 1.38
N ALA A 111 -4.74 16.11 1.90
CA ALA A 111 -3.97 17.29 2.19
C ALA A 111 -4.54 17.98 3.44
N ASP A 112 -3.73 18.81 4.08
CA ASP A 112 -4.24 19.66 5.15
C ASP A 112 -5.22 20.70 4.57
N GLU A 113 -6.30 21.03 5.30
CA GLU A 113 -7.30 21.99 4.81
C GLU A 113 -6.70 23.38 4.55
N GLU A 114 -5.62 23.71 5.26
CA GLU A 114 -4.88 24.97 5.14
C GLU A 114 -3.68 24.87 4.18
N ASP A 115 -3.52 23.75 3.47
CA ASP A 115 -2.37 23.52 2.59
C ASP A 115 -2.49 24.26 1.25
N ILE A 116 -1.77 25.38 1.15
CA ILE A 116 -1.64 26.15 -0.10
C ILE A 116 -0.71 25.53 -1.14
N THR A 117 0.06 24.50 -0.76
CA THR A 117 1.03 23.82 -1.63
C THR A 117 0.43 22.62 -2.35
N TYR A 118 -0.74 22.14 -1.92
CA TYR A 118 -1.48 21.09 -2.59
C TYR A 118 -2.27 21.64 -3.78
N ASP A 119 -2.07 21.04 -4.95
CA ASP A 119 -2.83 21.34 -6.15
C ASP A 119 -3.85 20.22 -6.42
N GLU A 120 -5.09 20.46 -5.98
CA GLU A 120 -6.21 19.52 -6.13
C GLU A 120 -6.52 19.19 -7.61
N ILE A 121 -6.35 20.16 -8.52
CA ILE A 121 -6.63 19.96 -9.94
C ILE A 121 -5.58 19.02 -10.54
N THR A 122 -4.30 19.29 -10.26
CA THR A 122 -3.20 18.44 -10.71
C THR A 122 -3.30 17.04 -10.10
N ALA A 123 -3.64 16.94 -8.80
CA ALA A 123 -3.86 15.66 -8.14
C ALA A 123 -4.94 14.82 -8.85
N GLY A 124 -6.12 15.40 -9.12
CA GLY A 124 -7.20 14.70 -9.81
C GLY A 124 -6.82 14.20 -11.21
N LEU A 125 -6.09 15.02 -11.98
CA LEU A 125 -5.59 14.63 -13.30
C LEU A 125 -4.58 13.48 -13.23
N LEU A 126 -3.62 13.57 -12.30
CA LEU A 126 -2.60 12.54 -12.11
C LEU A 126 -3.20 11.22 -11.62
N VAL A 127 -4.24 11.24 -10.77
CA VAL A 127 -4.95 10.01 -10.36
C VAL A 127 -5.53 9.31 -11.59
N GLY A 128 -6.20 10.05 -12.47
CA GLY A 128 -6.75 9.50 -13.72
C GLY A 128 -5.67 8.96 -14.65
N GLU A 129 -4.54 9.66 -14.75
CA GLU A 129 -3.41 9.24 -15.58
C GLU A 129 -2.75 7.96 -15.05
N VAL A 130 -2.48 7.89 -13.75
CA VAL A 130 -1.89 6.72 -13.10
C VAL A 130 -2.81 5.51 -13.26
N ARG A 131 -4.12 5.66 -13.00
CA ARG A 131 -5.11 4.59 -13.22
C ARG A 131 -5.10 4.08 -14.66
N ARG A 132 -5.09 4.99 -15.65
CA ARG A 132 -5.11 4.62 -17.07
C ARG A 132 -3.81 3.95 -17.53
N LYS A 133 -2.65 4.48 -17.11
CA LYS A 133 -1.34 3.98 -17.56
C LYS A 133 -0.90 2.70 -16.88
N ARG A 134 -1.38 2.45 -15.66
CA ARG A 134 -0.97 1.32 -14.80
C ARG A 134 -2.12 0.39 -14.47
N GLN A 135 -3.13 0.33 -15.35
CA GLN A 135 -4.27 -0.55 -15.21
C GLN A 135 -3.82 -2.01 -15.03
N ASP A 136 -3.02 -2.55 -15.94
CA ASP A 136 -2.52 -3.94 -15.87
C ASP A 136 -1.76 -4.23 -14.56
N LEU A 137 -0.99 -3.25 -14.07
CA LEU A 137 -0.26 -3.37 -12.80
C LEU A 137 -1.23 -3.48 -11.62
N PHE A 138 -2.26 -2.63 -11.59
CA PHE A 138 -3.24 -2.62 -10.52
C PHE A 138 -4.16 -3.84 -10.57
N GLU A 139 -4.53 -4.32 -11.75
CA GLU A 139 -5.27 -5.57 -11.92
C GLU A 139 -4.45 -6.77 -11.40
N ALA A 140 -3.17 -6.86 -11.76
CA ALA A 140 -2.29 -7.91 -11.25
C ALA A 140 -2.10 -7.86 -9.73
N LEU A 141 -1.96 -6.66 -9.15
CA LEU A 141 -1.86 -6.47 -7.71
C LEU A 141 -3.19 -6.79 -7.00
N GLY A 142 -4.33 -6.43 -7.60
CA GLY A 142 -5.66 -6.77 -7.07
C GLY A 142 -5.89 -8.28 -7.05
N LEU A 143 -5.55 -8.98 -8.14
CA LEU A 143 -5.59 -10.44 -8.18
C LEU A 143 -4.67 -11.08 -7.12
N TYR A 144 -3.46 -10.55 -6.96
CA TYR A 144 -2.55 -10.97 -5.90
C TYR A 144 -3.19 -10.82 -4.51
N TYR A 145 -3.83 -9.69 -4.24
CA TYR A 145 -4.51 -9.47 -2.96
C TYR A 145 -5.67 -10.46 -2.74
N ARG A 146 -6.51 -10.68 -3.75
CA ARG A 146 -7.63 -11.63 -3.68
C ARG A 146 -7.17 -13.06 -3.37
N ILE A 147 -6.12 -13.53 -4.06
CA ILE A 147 -5.61 -14.90 -3.87
C ILE A 147 -4.88 -15.05 -2.55
N TYR A 148 -3.92 -14.16 -2.25
CA TYR A 148 -2.97 -14.36 -1.16
C TYR A 148 -3.42 -13.76 0.17
N VAL A 149 -4.37 -12.83 0.18
CA VAL A 149 -4.87 -12.18 1.40
C VAL A 149 -6.34 -12.53 1.66
N LEU A 150 -7.18 -12.52 0.63
CA LEU A 150 -8.59 -12.91 0.79
C LEU A 150 -8.83 -14.42 0.68
N HIS A 151 -7.79 -15.19 0.30
CA HIS A 151 -7.85 -16.64 0.12
C HIS A 151 -8.92 -17.10 -0.89
N GLU A 152 -9.20 -16.28 -1.89
CA GLU A 152 -10.08 -16.65 -2.99
C GLU A 152 -9.44 -17.73 -3.85
N ASN A 153 -10.26 -18.67 -4.31
CA ASN A 153 -9.79 -19.74 -5.17
C ASN A 153 -9.57 -19.19 -6.60
N PRO A 154 -8.35 -19.31 -7.17
CA PRO A 154 -8.07 -18.79 -8.50
C PRO A 154 -8.95 -19.39 -9.60
N ALA A 155 -9.45 -20.62 -9.41
CA ALA A 155 -10.37 -21.25 -10.37
C ALA A 155 -11.74 -20.54 -10.42
N ASP A 156 -12.21 -20.01 -9.29
CA ASP A 156 -13.51 -19.33 -9.21
C ASP A 156 -13.40 -17.91 -9.81
N ILE A 157 -12.25 -17.25 -9.65
CA ILE A 157 -12.00 -15.89 -10.22
C ILE A 157 -11.94 -15.92 -11.75
N LEU A 158 -11.29 -16.95 -12.33
CA LEU A 158 -11.10 -17.07 -13.77
C LEU A 158 -12.33 -17.68 -14.49
N GLY A 159 -13.27 -18.26 -13.74
CA GLY A 159 -14.49 -18.87 -14.26
C GLY A 159 -15.64 -17.88 -14.48
N GLU A 160 -15.53 -16.64 -14.00
CA GLU A 160 -16.57 -15.60 -14.13
C GLU A 160 -16.51 -14.84 -15.48
N GLU A 161 -15.58 -15.17 -16.38
CA GLU A 161 -15.47 -14.56 -17.72
C GLU A 161 -16.26 -15.31 -18.82
N GLU A 162 -17.13 -16.28 -18.51
CA GLU A 162 -18.01 -16.97 -19.48
C GLU A 162 -19.46 -16.45 -19.55
#